data_AF-A0AAU9T9M4-F1
#
_entry.id   AF-A0AAU9T9M4-F1
#
_cell.length_a   1.000
_cell.length_b   1.000
_cell.length_c   1.000
_cell.angle_alpha   90.00
_cell.angle_beta   90.00
_cell.angle_gamma   90.00
#
_symmetry.space_group_name_H-M   'P 1'
#
loop_
_entity.id
_entity.type
_entity.pdbx_description
1 polymer ?
#
loop_
_entity_poly.entity_id
_entity_poly.type
_entity_poly.pdbx_seq_one_letter_code
_entity_poly.pdbx_strand_id
1 'polypeptide(L)'
;MNPRLLWVTQSGSVDALHSLIQNEPCILQNADVLQFTHTPLHEASSTGKIDLAMELMILMPSFAHKLNTDGFSPLHLAVQNHQLELALELIKFDPSLVRTRGIGGMTPLHLVVQKGDVDLLTEFLLVCPESIRDANVKGETALHITVMNDRYEELKVLRGWLQRLRKADASSTESHVLNRCDRQGNTALHLAAYKNNHQACSCLSLYFYPRCLSGGSVIIANLFKRLSRN
;
A
#
# COMPACT_ATOMS: atom_id res chain seq x y z
N MET A 1 -0.18 17.44 18.14
CA MET A 1 0.10 18.55 17.20
C MET A 1 -0.02 19.89 17.93
N ASN A 2 0.80 20.90 17.59
CA ASN A 2 0.68 22.26 18.15
C ASN A 2 -0.69 22.86 17.79
N PRO A 3 -1.45 23.48 18.73
CA PRO A 3 -2.77 24.05 18.46
C PRO A 3 -2.82 25.07 17.31
N ARG A 4 -1.74 25.84 17.10
CA ARG A 4 -1.66 26.83 16.01
C ARG A 4 -1.52 26.16 14.64
N LEU A 5 -0.68 25.13 14.55
CA LEU A 5 -0.58 24.29 13.36
C LEU A 5 -1.88 23.53 13.08
N LEU A 6 -2.59 23.12 14.13
CA LEU A 6 -3.91 22.50 14.00
C LEU A 6 -4.92 23.46 13.38
N TRP A 7 -4.96 24.72 13.81
CA TRP A 7 -5.88 25.70 13.22
C TRP A 7 -5.56 25.98 11.73
N VAL A 8 -4.28 26.10 11.36
CA VAL A 8 -3.86 26.27 9.95
C VAL A 8 -4.28 25.06 9.11
N THR A 9 -4.10 23.85 9.63
CA THR A 9 -4.50 22.63 8.90
C THR A 9 -6.01 22.46 8.77
N GLN A 10 -6.77 22.83 9.80
CA GLN A 10 -8.24 22.84 9.74
C GLN A 10 -8.78 23.87 8.74
N SER A 11 -8.21 25.08 8.72
CA SER A 11 -8.58 26.09 7.73
C SER A 11 -8.15 25.72 6.32
N GLY A 12 -7.05 24.98 6.17
CA GLY A 12 -6.49 24.62 4.87
C GLY A 12 -5.77 25.78 4.16
N SER A 13 -5.51 26.89 4.86
CA SER A 13 -4.96 28.11 4.26
C SER A 13 -3.42 28.08 4.22
N VAL A 14 -2.87 28.16 3.01
CA VAL A 14 -1.42 28.29 2.77
C VAL A 14 -0.90 29.65 3.26
N ASP A 15 -1.66 30.73 3.08
CA ASP A 15 -1.29 32.06 3.57
C ASP A 15 -1.17 32.10 5.09
N ALA A 16 -2.09 31.41 5.78
CA ALA A 16 -2.04 31.27 7.23
C ALA A 16 -0.82 30.46 7.68
N LEU A 17 -0.42 29.43 6.92
CA LEU A 17 0.81 28.67 7.16
C LEU A 17 2.04 29.58 7.04
N HIS A 18 2.17 30.34 5.96
CA HIS A 18 3.29 31.25 5.77
C HIS A 18 3.35 32.34 6.84
N SER A 19 2.20 32.92 7.21
CA SER A 19 2.12 33.91 8.29
C SER A 19 2.56 33.32 9.63
N LEU A 20 2.21 32.06 9.90
CA LEU A 20 2.63 31.36 11.12
C LEU A 20 4.14 31.09 11.13
N ILE A 21 4.72 30.69 9.99
CA ILE A 21 6.17 30.45 9.85
C ILE A 21 6.95 31.76 9.97
N GLN A 22 6.44 32.88 9.44
CA GLN A 22 7.07 34.19 9.60
C GLN A 22 7.16 34.61 11.07
N ASN A 23 6.13 34.31 11.86
CA ASN A 23 6.12 34.59 13.29
C ASN A 23 6.94 33.58 14.11
N GLU A 24 6.96 32.30 13.71
CA GLU A 24 7.67 31.22 14.38
C GLU A 24 8.46 30.35 13.38
N PRO A 25 9.69 30.75 13.01
CA PRO A 25 10.45 30.11 11.92
C PRO A 25 10.73 28.62 12.11
N CYS A 26 10.85 28.16 13.37
CA CYS A 26 11.20 26.77 13.69
C CYS A 26 9.99 25.88 13.99
N ILE A 27 8.75 26.37 13.78
CA ILE A 27 7.54 25.67 14.24
C ILE A 27 7.39 24.28 13.60
N LEU A 28 7.79 24.13 12.33
CA LEU A 28 7.72 22.85 11.62
C LEU A 28 8.85 21.92 12.04
N GLN A 29 10.08 22.42 12.21
CA GLN A 29 11.22 21.63 12.68
C GLN A 29 10.96 21.06 14.08
N ASN A 30 10.33 21.83 14.97
CA ASN A 30 9.95 21.35 16.30
C ASN A 30 8.97 20.17 16.23
N ALA A 31 8.06 20.18 15.25
CA ALA A 31 7.16 19.05 15.00
C ALA A 31 7.91 17.86 14.37
N ASP A 32 9.04 18.07 13.71
CA ASP A 32 9.82 17.02 13.06
C ASP A 32 10.74 16.24 14.03
N VAL A 33 11.10 16.81 15.18
CA VAL A 33 11.99 16.13 16.15
C VAL A 33 11.36 14.84 16.72
N LEU A 34 10.04 14.80 16.87
CA LEU A 34 9.35 13.66 17.47
C LEU A 34 9.19 12.53 16.45
N GLN A 35 9.66 11.32 16.80
CA GLN A 35 9.67 10.16 15.90
C GLN A 35 8.26 9.73 15.48
N PHE A 36 7.31 9.71 16.42
CA PHE A 36 5.91 9.34 16.19
C PHE A 36 5.01 10.49 16.64
N THR A 37 4.59 11.32 15.68
CA THR A 37 3.79 12.51 15.98
C THR A 37 2.82 12.79 14.85
N HIS A 38 1.63 13.26 15.21
CA HIS A 38 0.67 13.75 14.24
C HIS A 38 1.14 15.12 13.71
N THR A 39 1.70 15.10 12.50
CA THR A 39 2.21 16.31 11.82
C THR A 39 1.09 17.04 11.06
N PRO A 40 1.32 18.30 10.66
CA PRO A 40 0.37 19.04 9.83
C PRO A 40 0.02 18.32 8.52
N LEU A 41 0.98 17.60 7.93
CA LEU A 41 0.77 16.86 6.70
C LEU A 41 -0.18 15.66 6.91
N HIS A 42 -0.14 15.00 8.07
CA HIS A 42 -1.13 13.95 8.38
C HIS A 42 -2.56 14.51 8.41
N GLU A 43 -2.77 15.68 9.00
CA GLU A 43 -4.08 16.33 9.07
C GLU A 43 -4.55 16.79 7.68
N ALA A 44 -3.67 17.42 6.89
CA ALA A 44 -3.96 17.83 5.52
C ALA A 44 -4.29 16.60 4.64
N SER A 45 -3.55 15.49 4.79
CA SER A 45 -3.83 14.23 4.09
C SER A 45 -5.12 13.55 4.54
N SER A 46 -5.48 13.67 5.82
CA SER A 46 -6.73 13.14 6.36
C SER A 46 -7.95 13.88 5.80
N THR A 47 -7.83 15.20 5.59
CA THR A 47 -8.93 16.10 5.21
C THR A 47 -8.94 16.49 3.73
N GLY A 48 -7.94 16.09 2.95
CA GLY A 48 -7.86 16.37 1.51
C GLY A 48 -7.44 17.79 1.15
N LYS A 49 -6.70 18.49 2.02
CA LYS A 49 -6.23 19.85 1.74
C LYS A 49 -5.01 19.82 0.82
N ILE A 50 -5.24 19.71 -0.49
CA ILE A 50 -4.19 19.47 -1.49
C ILE A 50 -3.13 20.58 -1.47
N ASP A 51 -3.53 21.84 -1.64
CA ASP A 51 -2.60 22.97 -1.71
C ASP A 51 -1.71 23.06 -0.46
N LEU A 52 -2.33 22.90 0.72
CA LEU A 52 -1.62 22.91 1.99
C LEU A 52 -0.68 21.72 2.12
N ALA A 53 -1.11 20.52 1.71
CA ALA A 53 -0.27 19.33 1.76
C ALA A 53 0.96 19.48 0.85
N MET A 54 0.78 20.00 -0.37
CA MET A 54 1.89 20.24 -1.31
C MET A 54 2.85 21.29 -0.76
N GLU A 55 2.35 22.39 -0.22
CA GLU A 55 3.20 23.40 0.42
C GLU A 55 3.99 22.82 1.60
N LEU A 56 3.34 22.01 2.45
CA LEU A 56 4.00 21.33 3.56
C LEU A 56 5.09 20.35 3.10
N MET A 57 4.90 19.67 1.97
CA MET A 57 5.93 18.80 1.39
C MET A 57 7.12 19.59 0.85
N ILE A 58 6.90 20.78 0.31
CA ILE A 58 7.98 21.66 -0.16
C ILE A 58 8.77 22.21 1.03
N LEU A 59 8.07 22.70 2.06
CA LEU A 59 8.69 23.29 3.24
C LEU A 59 9.38 22.27 4.15
N MET A 60 8.79 21.08 4.30
CA MET A 60 9.29 19.99 5.15
C MET A 60 9.05 18.62 4.51
N PRO A 61 9.91 18.20 3.57
CA PRO A 61 9.79 16.90 2.90
C PRO A 61 9.81 15.70 3.87
N SER A 62 10.50 15.82 5.01
CA SER A 62 10.59 14.75 6.02
C SER A 62 9.22 14.33 6.57
N PHE A 63 8.22 15.22 6.55
CA PHE A 63 6.87 14.89 7.00
C PHE A 63 6.20 13.81 6.17
N ALA A 64 6.55 13.65 4.90
CA ALA A 64 5.90 12.70 3.99
C ALA A 64 6.10 11.24 4.41
N HIS A 65 7.24 10.92 5.05
CA HIS A 65 7.55 9.57 5.54
C HIS A 65 7.26 9.36 7.03
N LYS A 66 6.95 10.43 7.79
CA LYS A 66 6.67 10.28 9.21
C LYS A 66 5.45 9.42 9.43
N LEU A 67 5.46 8.67 10.53
CA LEU A 67 4.30 7.96 11.01
C LEU A 67 3.69 8.75 12.18
N ASN A 68 2.37 8.86 12.20
CA ASN A 68 1.65 9.37 13.35
C ASN A 68 1.67 8.35 14.51
N THR A 69 1.00 8.70 15.61
CA THR A 69 0.90 7.83 16.80
C THR A 69 0.20 6.51 16.56
N ASP A 70 -0.63 6.43 15.51
CA ASP A 70 -1.34 5.21 15.10
C ASP A 70 -0.51 4.38 14.11
N GLY A 71 0.68 4.84 13.74
CA GLY A 71 1.57 4.18 12.80
C GLY A 71 1.18 4.38 11.34
N PHE A 72 0.44 5.43 10.99
CA PHE A 72 0.08 5.76 9.61
C PHE A 72 0.96 6.90 9.09
N SER A 73 1.40 6.80 7.84
CA SER A 73 1.97 7.92 7.11
C SER A 73 0.87 8.83 6.54
N PRO A 74 1.20 10.05 6.09
CA PRO A 74 0.24 10.90 5.40
C PRO A 74 -0.42 10.21 4.20
N LEU A 75 0.33 9.43 3.41
CA LEU A 75 -0.24 8.67 2.29
C LEU A 75 -1.19 7.56 2.76
N HIS A 76 -0.92 6.91 3.90
CA HIS A 76 -1.89 5.96 4.47
C HIS A 76 -3.20 6.65 4.83
N LEU A 77 -3.16 7.84 5.45
CA LEU A 77 -4.35 8.58 5.83
C LEU A 77 -5.14 9.08 4.60
N ALA A 78 -4.45 9.56 3.57
CA ALA A 78 -5.10 9.95 2.32
C ALA A 78 -5.88 8.78 1.70
N VAL A 79 -5.27 7.60 1.61
CA VAL A 79 -5.94 6.37 1.13
C VAL A 79 -7.08 5.95 2.05
N GLN A 80 -6.85 5.97 3.37
CA GLN A 80 -7.83 5.51 4.36
C GLN A 80 -9.11 6.34 4.33
N ASN A 81 -8.97 7.65 4.13
CA ASN A 81 -10.05 8.63 4.11
C ASN A 81 -10.52 9.00 2.69
N HIS A 82 -10.11 8.21 1.68
CA HIS A 82 -10.55 8.37 0.29
C HIS A 82 -10.22 9.74 -0.33
N GLN A 83 -9.09 10.32 0.06
CA GLN A 83 -8.54 11.55 -0.53
C GLN A 83 -7.69 11.18 -1.76
N LEU A 84 -8.33 10.67 -2.81
CA LEU A 84 -7.66 10.05 -3.96
C LEU A 84 -6.80 11.05 -4.73
N GLU A 85 -7.32 12.25 -5.01
CA GLU A 85 -6.58 13.30 -5.72
C GLU A 85 -5.29 13.66 -4.99
N LEU A 86 -5.38 13.83 -3.66
CA LEU A 86 -4.20 14.08 -2.84
C LEU A 86 -3.24 12.88 -2.83
N ALA A 87 -3.73 11.66 -2.73
CA ALA A 87 -2.89 10.47 -2.80
C ALA A 87 -2.11 10.40 -4.12
N LEU A 88 -2.73 10.78 -5.24
CA LEU A 88 -2.07 10.87 -6.56
C LEU A 88 -1.00 11.97 -6.60
N GLU A 89 -1.26 13.15 -6.04
CA GLU A 89 -0.25 14.21 -5.97
C GLU A 89 0.93 13.83 -5.07
N LEU A 90 0.68 13.18 -3.93
CA LEU A 90 1.72 12.68 -3.03
C LEU A 90 2.67 11.69 -3.74
N ILE A 91 2.15 10.70 -4.48
CA ILE A 91 2.99 9.72 -5.17
C ILE A 91 3.71 10.30 -6.39
N LYS A 92 3.16 11.33 -7.05
CA LYS A 92 3.84 12.04 -8.13
C LYS A 92 5.03 12.83 -7.59
N PHE A 93 4.86 13.45 -6.42
CA PHE A 93 5.95 14.17 -5.75
C PHE A 93 7.04 13.21 -5.28
N ASP A 94 6.67 12.12 -4.61
CA ASP A 94 7.61 11.08 -4.18
C ASP A 94 7.03 9.66 -4.36
N PRO A 95 7.44 8.94 -5.41
CA PRO A 95 7.07 7.55 -5.67
C PRO A 95 7.37 6.57 -4.54
N SER A 96 8.39 6.85 -3.73
CA SER A 96 8.85 5.96 -2.67
C SER A 96 7.86 5.85 -1.51
N LEU A 97 6.95 6.84 -1.37
CA LEU A 97 5.92 6.87 -0.35
C LEU A 97 5.00 5.65 -0.39
N VAL A 98 4.77 5.07 -1.57
CA VAL A 98 3.96 3.85 -1.79
C VAL A 98 4.48 2.66 -0.98
N ARG A 99 5.78 2.68 -0.63
CA ARG A 99 6.48 1.60 0.10
C ARG A 99 6.65 1.89 1.60
N THR A 100 6.18 3.03 2.09
CA THR A 100 6.29 3.42 3.51
C THR A 100 5.59 2.40 4.39
N ARG A 101 6.30 1.81 5.34
CA ARG A 101 5.76 0.77 6.22
C ARG A 101 5.15 1.40 7.46
N GLY A 102 3.82 1.36 7.53
CA GLY A 102 3.06 1.80 8.69
C GLY A 102 2.86 0.69 9.72
N ILE A 103 1.76 0.78 10.47
CA ILE A 103 1.37 -0.20 11.49
C ILE A 103 1.31 -1.62 10.91
N GLY A 104 1.91 -2.58 11.62
CA GLY A 104 2.00 -3.96 11.16
C GLY A 104 2.79 -4.13 9.85
N GLY A 105 3.63 -3.16 9.47
CA GLY A 105 4.39 -3.19 8.21
C GLY A 105 3.52 -3.01 6.97
N MET A 106 2.26 -2.61 7.12
CA MET A 106 1.36 -2.35 6.01
C MET A 106 1.86 -1.14 5.21
N THR A 107 1.98 -1.31 3.90
CA THR A 107 2.28 -0.20 2.98
C THR A 107 0.99 0.43 2.44
N PRO A 108 1.01 1.67 1.92
CA PRO A 108 -0.14 2.26 1.27
C PRO A 108 -0.76 1.36 0.18
N LEU A 109 0.05 0.66 -0.62
CA LEU A 109 -0.44 -0.32 -1.60
C LEU A 109 -1.33 -1.42 -0.96
N HIS A 110 -0.96 -1.92 0.21
CA HIS A 110 -1.76 -2.91 0.93
C HIS A 110 -3.12 -2.33 1.36
N LEU A 111 -3.17 -1.05 1.76
CA LEU A 111 -4.42 -0.38 2.10
C LEU A 111 -5.31 -0.14 0.89
N VAL A 112 -4.75 0.26 -0.26
CA VAL A 112 -5.48 0.44 -1.52
C VAL A 112 -6.19 -0.86 -1.91
N VAL A 113 -5.47 -1.97 -1.86
CA VAL A 113 -6.02 -3.31 -2.10
C VAL A 113 -7.11 -3.68 -1.10
N GLN A 114 -6.91 -3.36 0.19
CA GLN A 114 -7.92 -3.65 1.22
C GLN A 114 -9.22 -2.87 1.00
N LYS A 115 -9.11 -1.59 0.59
CA LYS A 115 -10.24 -0.71 0.28
C LYS A 115 -10.95 -1.10 -1.02
N GLY A 116 -10.20 -1.66 -1.98
CA GLY A 116 -10.71 -2.10 -3.27
C GLY A 116 -10.79 -0.95 -4.28
N ASP A 117 -9.73 -0.16 -4.35
CA ASP A 117 -9.62 0.95 -5.30
C ASP A 117 -8.69 0.55 -6.46
N VAL A 118 -9.28 0.20 -7.58
CA VAL A 118 -8.59 -0.35 -8.76
C VAL A 118 -7.79 0.72 -9.50
N ASP A 119 -8.32 1.94 -9.56
CA ASP A 119 -7.70 3.04 -10.28
C ASP A 119 -6.45 3.50 -9.53
N LEU A 120 -6.57 3.73 -8.22
CA LEU A 120 -5.43 4.10 -7.39
C LEU A 120 -4.37 3.00 -7.31
N LEU A 121 -4.80 1.73 -7.32
CA LEU A 121 -3.87 0.59 -7.39
C LEU A 121 -3.02 0.63 -8.66
N THR A 122 -3.65 0.94 -9.79
CA THR A 122 -2.97 1.02 -11.09
C THR A 122 -1.94 2.14 -11.10
N GLU A 123 -2.28 3.31 -10.57
CA GLU A 123 -1.38 4.45 -10.45
C GLU A 123 -0.18 4.16 -9.51
N PHE A 124 -0.42 3.48 -8.39
CA PHE A 124 0.65 3.09 -7.46
C PHE A 124 1.64 2.10 -8.12
N LEU A 125 1.15 1.17 -8.92
CA LEU A 125 1.98 0.20 -9.65
C LEU A 125 2.72 0.83 -10.83
N LEU A 126 2.15 1.84 -11.49
CA LEU A 126 2.81 2.63 -12.53
C LEU A 126 4.01 3.38 -11.97
N VAL A 127 3.81 4.08 -10.87
CA VAL A 127 4.81 4.96 -10.24
C VAL A 127 5.86 4.15 -9.47
N CYS A 128 5.47 3.04 -8.85
CA CYS A 128 6.38 2.19 -8.08
C CYS A 128 6.10 0.69 -8.30
N PRO A 129 6.57 0.08 -9.41
CA PRO A 129 6.32 -1.33 -9.73
C PRO A 129 6.84 -2.31 -8.67
N GLU A 130 7.97 -1.98 -8.02
CA GLU A 130 8.59 -2.82 -6.98
C GLU A 130 7.73 -2.97 -5.72
N SER A 131 6.76 -2.06 -5.50
CA SER A 131 5.82 -2.13 -4.37
C SER A 131 5.02 -3.44 -4.32
N ILE A 132 4.81 -4.10 -5.46
CA ILE A 132 4.11 -5.39 -5.54
C ILE A 132 4.81 -6.51 -4.73
N ARG A 133 6.11 -6.35 -4.48
CA ARG A 133 6.94 -7.29 -3.72
C ARG A 133 6.91 -7.05 -2.22
N ASP A 134 6.33 -5.96 -1.75
CA ASP A 134 6.28 -5.69 -0.32
C ASP A 134 5.38 -6.69 0.40
N ALA A 135 5.80 -7.06 1.60
CA ALA A 135 4.95 -7.78 2.53
C ALA A 135 4.88 -7.05 3.84
N ASN A 136 3.74 -7.19 4.49
CA ASN A 136 3.54 -6.75 5.86
C ASN A 136 4.29 -7.66 6.85
N VAL A 137 4.16 -7.38 8.16
CA VAL A 137 4.83 -8.19 9.18
C VAL A 137 4.43 -9.66 9.11
N LYS A 138 3.18 -9.98 8.73
CA LYS A 138 2.69 -11.36 8.58
C LYS A 138 3.24 -12.07 7.34
N GLY A 139 4.07 -11.42 6.53
CA GLY A 139 4.56 -11.98 5.26
C GLY A 139 3.53 -11.92 4.13
N GLU A 140 2.37 -11.29 4.37
CA GLU A 140 1.32 -11.16 3.38
C GLU A 140 1.69 -10.04 2.40
N THR A 141 1.69 -10.36 1.11
CA THR A 141 1.77 -9.37 0.01
C THR A 141 0.39 -8.86 -0.38
N ALA A 142 0.35 -7.85 -1.26
CA ALA A 142 -0.88 -7.39 -1.89
C ALA A 142 -1.75 -8.55 -2.45
N LEU A 143 -1.14 -9.59 -3.05
CA LEU A 143 -1.87 -10.76 -3.53
C LEU A 143 -2.57 -11.53 -2.39
N HIS A 144 -1.91 -11.73 -1.26
CA HIS A 144 -2.53 -12.41 -0.11
C HIS A 144 -3.75 -11.62 0.37
N ILE A 145 -3.60 -10.30 0.49
CA ILE A 145 -4.69 -9.42 0.95
C ILE A 145 -5.86 -9.41 -0.04
N THR A 146 -5.61 -9.39 -1.37
CA THR A 146 -6.71 -9.46 -2.35
C THR A 146 -7.56 -10.71 -2.17
N VAL A 147 -6.93 -11.87 -2.00
CA VAL A 147 -7.62 -13.15 -1.82
C VAL A 147 -8.36 -13.20 -0.49
N MET A 148 -7.74 -12.72 0.58
CA MET A 148 -8.35 -12.72 1.91
C MET A 148 -9.59 -11.83 1.99
N ASN A 149 -9.63 -10.73 1.23
CA ASN A 149 -10.75 -9.79 1.19
C ASN A 149 -11.69 -9.98 -0.03
N ASP A 150 -11.52 -11.04 -0.81
CA ASP A 150 -12.31 -11.34 -2.03
C ASP A 150 -12.33 -10.21 -3.07
N ARG A 151 -11.20 -9.51 -3.20
CA ARG A 151 -10.94 -8.37 -4.10
C ARG A 151 -10.48 -8.87 -5.47
N TYR A 152 -11.43 -9.39 -6.25
CA TYR A 152 -11.15 -10.10 -7.51
C TYR A 152 -10.65 -9.18 -8.63
N GLU A 153 -11.16 -7.95 -8.74
CA GLU A 153 -10.73 -7.01 -9.79
C GLU A 153 -9.31 -6.51 -9.54
N GLU A 154 -8.96 -6.23 -8.29
CA GLU A 154 -7.60 -5.88 -7.86
C GLU A 154 -6.64 -7.05 -8.10
N LEU A 155 -7.10 -8.29 -7.84
CA LEU A 155 -6.32 -9.49 -8.14
C LEU A 155 -6.03 -9.62 -9.64
N LYS A 156 -7.00 -9.33 -10.52
CA LYS A 156 -6.79 -9.30 -11.96
C LYS A 156 -5.79 -8.22 -12.37
N VAL A 157 -5.87 -7.03 -11.76
CA VAL A 157 -4.92 -5.94 -12.02
C VAL A 157 -3.51 -6.36 -11.61
N LEU A 158 -3.30 -6.82 -10.38
CA LEU A 158 -2.00 -7.29 -9.90
C LEU A 158 -1.43 -8.40 -10.79
N ARG A 159 -2.26 -9.37 -11.17
CA ARG A 159 -1.86 -10.44 -12.11
C ARG A 159 -1.50 -9.89 -13.48
N GLY A 160 -2.34 -9.03 -14.05
CA GLY A 160 -2.10 -8.41 -15.34
C GLY A 160 -0.81 -7.57 -15.35
N TRP A 161 -0.48 -6.94 -14.23
CA TRP A 161 0.79 -6.25 -14.03
C TRP A 161 1.97 -7.22 -14.00
N LEU A 162 1.91 -8.31 -13.23
CA LEU A 162 2.93 -9.35 -13.19
C LEU A 162 3.20 -9.95 -14.58
N GLN A 163 2.16 -10.21 -15.37
CA GLN A 163 2.28 -10.73 -16.73
C GLN A 163 2.94 -9.72 -17.69
N ARG A 164 2.75 -8.42 -17.48
CA ARG A 164 3.43 -7.38 -18.27
C ARG A 164 4.90 -7.29 -17.91
N LEU A 165 5.25 -7.36 -16.62
CA LEU A 165 6.65 -7.37 -16.17
C LEU A 165 7.42 -8.58 -16.73
N ARG A 166 6.77 -9.74 -16.88
CA ARG A 166 7.37 -10.95 -17.49
C ARG A 166 7.95 -10.71 -18.88
N LYS A 167 7.36 -9.83 -19.71
CA LYS A 167 7.83 -9.56 -21.07
C LYS A 167 9.12 -8.73 -21.13
N ALA A 168 9.55 -8.17 -20.00
CA ALA A 168 10.71 -7.28 -19.87
C ALA A 168 11.83 -7.89 -19.00
N ASP A 169 12.09 -9.20 -19.13
CA ASP A 169 13.12 -9.98 -18.39
C ASP A 169 12.84 -10.31 -16.90
N ALA A 170 11.60 -10.12 -16.39
CA ALA A 170 11.28 -10.30 -14.96
C ALA A 170 10.63 -11.64 -14.56
N SER A 171 10.99 -12.77 -15.20
CA SER A 171 10.44 -14.09 -14.82
C SER A 171 10.72 -14.47 -13.36
N SER A 172 11.82 -13.97 -12.79
CA SER A 172 12.18 -14.17 -11.38
C SER A 172 11.25 -13.43 -10.42
N THR A 173 10.81 -12.22 -10.78
CA THR A 173 9.91 -11.39 -9.97
C THR A 173 8.50 -11.99 -9.91
N GLU A 174 7.96 -12.43 -11.05
CA GLU A 174 6.64 -13.09 -11.11
C GLU A 174 6.60 -14.34 -10.23
N SER A 175 7.57 -15.25 -10.42
CA SER A 175 7.67 -16.46 -9.62
C SER A 175 7.88 -16.16 -8.14
N HIS A 176 8.67 -15.14 -7.80
CA HIS A 176 8.92 -14.77 -6.41
C HIS A 176 7.66 -14.23 -5.72
N VAL A 177 6.89 -13.36 -6.39
CA VAL A 177 5.69 -12.75 -5.82
C VAL A 177 4.55 -13.77 -5.69
N LEU A 178 4.34 -14.63 -6.68
CA LEU A 178 3.30 -15.67 -6.66
C LEU A 178 3.58 -16.79 -5.65
N ASN A 179 4.85 -17.20 -5.50
CA ASN A 179 5.24 -18.28 -4.59
C ASN A 179 5.65 -17.78 -3.20
N ARG A 180 5.57 -16.48 -2.93
CA ARG A 180 5.86 -15.98 -1.60
C ARG A 180 4.84 -16.56 -0.62
N CYS A 181 5.33 -17.04 0.51
CA CYS A 181 4.50 -17.50 1.60
C CYS A 181 4.36 -16.43 2.68
N ASP A 182 3.20 -16.41 3.32
CA ASP A 182 3.00 -15.74 4.60
C ASP A 182 3.78 -16.44 5.73
N ARG A 183 3.66 -15.94 6.96
CA ARG A 183 4.28 -16.53 8.15
C ARG A 183 3.77 -17.95 8.46
N GLN A 184 2.61 -18.35 7.95
CA GLN A 184 2.04 -19.68 8.10
C GLN A 184 2.48 -20.64 6.99
N GLY A 185 3.28 -20.19 6.02
CA GLY A 185 3.73 -20.99 4.89
C GLY A 185 2.72 -21.06 3.74
N ASN A 186 1.63 -20.30 3.80
CA ASN A 186 0.62 -20.27 2.74
C ASN A 186 0.99 -19.25 1.68
N THR A 187 0.89 -19.65 0.41
CA THR A 187 0.88 -18.71 -0.72
C THR A 187 -0.54 -18.17 -0.93
N ALA A 188 -0.69 -17.10 -1.70
CA ALA A 188 -2.01 -16.57 -2.07
C ALA A 188 -2.93 -17.65 -2.71
N LEU A 189 -2.37 -18.60 -3.45
CA LEU A 189 -3.13 -19.73 -4.01
C LEU A 189 -3.65 -20.70 -2.93
N HIS A 190 -2.85 -20.97 -1.88
CA HIS A 190 -3.30 -21.77 -0.74
C HIS A 190 -4.49 -21.13 -0.04
N LEU A 191 -4.44 -19.81 0.15
CA LEU A 191 -5.54 -19.04 0.76
C LEU A 191 -6.81 -19.07 -0.12
N ALA A 192 -6.65 -18.92 -1.44
CA ALA A 192 -7.77 -18.97 -2.39
C ALA A 192 -8.46 -20.34 -2.36
N ALA A 193 -7.66 -21.40 -2.32
CA ALA A 193 -8.11 -22.78 -2.23
C ALA A 193 -8.84 -23.05 -0.90
N TYR A 194 -8.27 -22.60 0.22
CA TYR A 194 -8.88 -22.72 1.54
C TYR A 194 -10.24 -22.02 1.63
N LYS A 195 -10.38 -20.85 1.01
CA LYS A 195 -11.64 -20.10 0.95
C LYS A 195 -12.63 -20.64 -0.09
N ASN A 196 -12.30 -21.68 -0.84
CA ASN A 196 -13.07 -22.16 -2.00
C ASN A 196 -13.38 -21.06 -3.04
N ASN A 197 -12.49 -20.07 -3.19
CA ASN A 197 -12.66 -19.00 -4.16
C ASN A 197 -12.14 -19.47 -5.53
N HIS A 198 -13.04 -20.08 -6.32
CA HIS A 198 -12.74 -20.63 -7.63
C HIS A 198 -12.19 -19.58 -8.61
N GLN A 199 -12.71 -18.35 -8.55
CA GLN A 199 -12.28 -17.25 -9.42
C GLN A 199 -10.83 -16.85 -9.10
N ALA A 200 -10.50 -16.67 -7.82
CA ALA A 200 -9.13 -16.37 -7.38
C ALA A 200 -8.18 -17.53 -7.68
N CYS A 201 -8.61 -18.79 -7.47
CA CYS A 201 -7.83 -19.97 -7.83
C CYS A 201 -7.53 -20.01 -9.33
N SER A 202 -8.52 -19.74 -10.18
CA SER A 202 -8.33 -19.70 -11.63
C SER A 202 -7.47 -18.52 -12.09
N CYS A 203 -7.48 -17.41 -11.35
CA CYS A 203 -6.65 -16.25 -11.65
C CYS A 203 -5.19 -16.52 -11.29
N LEU A 204 -4.95 -17.11 -10.12
CA LEU A 204 -3.62 -17.42 -9.60
C LEU A 204 -3.03 -18.71 -10.16
N SER A 205 -3.85 -19.63 -10.64
CA SER A 205 -3.38 -20.82 -11.35
C SER A 205 -2.84 -20.39 -12.72
N LEU A 206 -1.53 -20.45 -12.86
CA LEU A 206 -0.87 -20.37 -14.17
C LEU A 206 -0.10 -21.67 -14.36
N TYR A 207 -0.11 -22.17 -15.60
CA TYR A 207 0.71 -23.28 -16.12
C TYR A 207 1.88 -23.65 -15.19
N PHE A 208 1.69 -24.74 -14.44
CA PHE A 208 2.68 -25.53 -13.68
C PHE A 208 4.03 -24.86 -13.37
N TYR A 209 4.26 -24.50 -12.10
CA TYR A 209 5.62 -24.51 -11.54
C TYR A 209 5.66 -25.41 -10.28
N PRO A 210 6.08 -26.68 -10.44
CA PRO A 210 6.24 -27.61 -9.33
C PRO A 210 7.60 -27.34 -8.67
N ARG A 211 7.66 -26.38 -7.73
CA ARG A 211 8.87 -26.23 -6.89
C ARG A 211 8.60 -26.12 -5.38
N CYS A 212 7.36 -25.94 -4.95
CA CYS A 212 7.02 -25.87 -3.52
C CYS A 212 6.32 -27.13 -2.97
N LEU A 213 6.29 -28.24 -3.71
CA LEU A 213 5.66 -29.49 -3.24
C LEU A 213 6.53 -30.30 -2.26
N SER A 214 7.74 -29.86 -1.92
CA SER A 214 8.62 -30.61 -1.01
C SER A 214 8.37 -30.37 0.48
N GLY A 215 7.34 -29.61 0.85
CA GLY A 215 7.09 -29.29 2.26
C GLY A 215 5.63 -28.94 2.57
N GLY A 216 4.77 -29.96 2.68
CA GLY A 216 3.78 -29.96 3.76
C GLY A 216 2.43 -29.25 3.60
N SER A 217 1.92 -28.95 2.39
CA SER A 217 0.50 -28.58 2.26
C SER A 217 -0.33 -29.67 1.57
N VAL A 218 -0.93 -30.54 2.38
CA VAL A 218 -1.92 -31.57 2.00
C VAL A 218 -3.12 -30.96 1.23
N ILE A 219 -3.31 -29.64 1.32
CA ILE A 219 -4.43 -28.91 0.73
C ILE A 219 -4.30 -28.81 -0.80
N ILE A 220 -3.10 -28.57 -1.35
CA ILE A 220 -2.92 -28.49 -2.81
C ILE A 220 -3.13 -29.86 -3.48
N ALA A 221 -2.63 -30.94 -2.86
CA ALA A 221 -2.77 -32.30 -3.40
C ALA A 221 -4.24 -32.75 -3.49
N ASN A 222 -5.09 -32.33 -2.53
CA ASN A 222 -6.51 -32.65 -2.54
C ASN A 222 -7.34 -31.73 -3.47
N LEU A 223 -6.94 -30.48 -3.67
CA LEU A 223 -7.62 -29.60 -4.63
C LEU A 223 -7.40 -30.04 -6.09
N PHE A 224 -6.19 -30.48 -6.45
CA PHE A 224 -5.90 -30.97 -7.80
C PHE A 224 -6.66 -32.27 -8.15
N LYS A 225 -6.94 -33.13 -7.16
CA LYS A 225 -7.83 -34.29 -7.35
C LYS A 225 -9.29 -33.91 -7.60
N ARG A 226 -9.74 -32.73 -7.16
CA ARG A 226 -11.10 -32.24 -7.36
C ARG A 226 -11.26 -31.46 -8.67
N LEU A 227 -10.27 -30.66 -9.05
CA LEU A 227 -10.28 -29.88 -10.29
C LEU A 227 -10.02 -30.73 -11.55
N SER A 228 -9.39 -31.90 -11.45
CA SER A 228 -9.20 -32.84 -12.57
C SER A 228 -10.37 -33.81 -12.80
N ARG A 229 -11.44 -33.69 -12.01
CA ARG A 229 -12.61 -34.59 -12.05
C ARG A 229 -13.89 -33.93 -12.59
N ASN A 230 -13.83 -32.67 -13.01
CA ASN A 230 -14.88 -31.96 -13.75
C ASN A 230 -14.34 -31.53 -15.11
#